data_AF-A0A9P4H5H9-F1
#
_entry.id   AF-A0A9P4H5H9-F1
#
_cell.length_a   1.000
_cell.length_b   1.000
_cell.length_c   1.000
_cell.angle_alpha   90.00
_cell.angle_beta   90.00
_cell.angle_gamma   90.00
#
_symmetry.space_group_name_H-M   'P 1'
#
loop_
_entity.id
_entity.type
_entity.pdbx_description
1 polymer ?
#
loop_
_entity_poly.entity_id
_entity_poly.type
_entity_poly.pdbx_seq_one_letter_code
_entity_poly.pdbx_strand_id
1 'polypeptide(L)'
;MTKKNILAGWAKSGLFPFNLDRLLRDITKPVADAPTPLPIRTGCGGSGPYPQHDIVQTPVTPVSLEALASLLTQIKQDPHDETSTKRHQKLVQKLANAAEISFAQQALDQELDLVLSKVNDEAKTRRKTKSKILGKARG
;
A
#
# COMPACT_ATOMS: atom_id res chain seq x y z
N MET A 1 -17.25 -18.71 -15.46
CA MET A 1 -17.43 -17.46 -14.69
C MET A 1 -17.75 -16.35 -15.70
N THR A 2 -18.81 -15.59 -15.52
CA THR A 2 -19.23 -14.54 -16.46
C THR A 2 -18.98 -13.16 -15.88
N LYS A 3 -18.84 -12.13 -16.72
CA LYS A 3 -18.71 -10.72 -16.29
C LYS A 3 -19.82 -10.31 -15.31
N LYS A 4 -21.04 -10.82 -15.53
CA LYS A 4 -22.19 -10.61 -14.64
C LYS A 4 -21.95 -11.18 -13.23
N ASN A 5 -21.34 -12.35 -13.10
CA ASN A 5 -21.07 -12.97 -11.80
C ASN A 5 -19.97 -12.21 -11.02
N ILE A 6 -18.97 -11.66 -11.72
CA ILE A 6 -17.90 -10.85 -11.10
C ILE A 6 -18.48 -9.53 -10.57
N LEU A 7 -19.24 -8.83 -11.41
CA LEU A 7 -19.90 -7.58 -11.00
C LEU A 7 -20.91 -7.79 -9.87
N ALA A 8 -21.65 -8.91 -9.89
CA ALA A 8 -22.54 -9.27 -8.79
C ALA A 8 -21.78 -9.52 -7.48
N GLY A 9 -20.59 -10.14 -7.55
CA GLY A 9 -19.72 -10.31 -6.39
C GLY A 9 -19.24 -8.98 -5.82
N TRP A 10 -18.78 -8.06 -6.67
CA TRP A 10 -18.33 -6.73 -6.24
C TRP A 10 -19.47 -5.85 -5.71
N ALA A 11 -20.66 -5.97 -6.29
CA ALA A 11 -21.85 -5.29 -5.77
C ALA A 11 -22.28 -5.83 -4.41
N LYS A 12 -22.08 -7.13 -4.17
CA LYS A 12 -22.37 -7.75 -2.89
C LYS A 12 -21.45 -7.21 -1.78
N SER A 13 -20.15 -7.13 -2.04
CA SER A 13 -19.15 -6.64 -1.08
C SER A 13 -19.04 -5.11 -0.99
N GLY A 14 -19.85 -4.36 -1.76
CA GLY A 14 -19.78 -2.89 -1.78
C GLY A 14 -18.57 -2.31 -2.50
N LEU A 15 -17.85 -3.12 -3.29
CA LEU A 15 -16.71 -2.67 -4.09
C LEU A 15 -17.15 -1.95 -5.38
N PHE A 16 -18.31 -2.32 -5.94
CA PHE A 16 -18.80 -1.68 -7.16
C PHE A 16 -20.34 -1.74 -7.34
N PRO A 17 -21.02 -0.58 -7.49
CA PRO A 17 -20.52 0.76 -7.20
C PRO A 17 -20.05 0.86 -5.75
N PHE A 18 -19.02 1.67 -5.48
CA PHE A 18 -18.41 1.75 -4.15
C PHE A 18 -19.43 2.17 -3.09
N ASN A 19 -19.55 1.39 -2.01
CA ASN A 19 -20.48 1.63 -0.91
C ASN A 19 -19.85 1.21 0.43
N LEU A 20 -19.50 2.20 1.25
CA LEU A 20 -18.80 2.01 2.52
C LEU A 20 -19.66 1.25 3.56
N ASP A 21 -20.97 1.49 3.60
CA ASP A 21 -21.88 0.83 4.55
C ASP A 21 -22.02 -0.68 4.31
N ARG A 22 -21.80 -1.15 3.08
CA ARG A 22 -21.76 -2.58 2.76
C ARG A 22 -20.41 -3.20 3.09
N LEU A 23 -19.33 -2.48 2.80
CA LEU A 23 -17.98 -2.95 3.10
C LEU A 23 -17.76 -3.11 4.60
N LEU A 24 -18.26 -2.17 5.42
CA LEU A 24 -18.16 -2.21 6.87
C LEU A 24 -19.06 -3.28 7.53
N ARG A 25 -20.06 -3.82 6.81
CA ARG A 25 -20.92 -4.90 7.33
C ARG A 25 -20.23 -6.25 7.39
N ASP A 26 -19.37 -6.54 6.43
CA ASP A 26 -18.63 -7.81 6.34
C ASP A 26 -17.39 -7.80 7.25
N ILE A 27 -16.94 -6.62 7.67
CA ILE A 27 -15.89 -6.46 8.69
C ILE A 27 -16.55 -6.66 10.05
N THR A 28 -16.53 -7.89 10.56
CA THR A 28 -17.01 -8.22 11.89
C THR A 28 -16.45 -7.22 12.91
N LYS A 29 -17.33 -6.45 13.55
CA LYS A 29 -16.96 -5.53 14.63
C LYS A 29 -16.24 -6.38 15.70
N PRO A 30 -14.95 -6.12 16.01
CA PRO A 30 -14.28 -6.88 17.07
C PRO A 30 -15.10 -6.71 18.35
N VAL A 31 -15.42 -7.84 18.97
CA VAL A 31 -16.10 -7.91 20.27
C VAL A 31 -15.27 -7.08 21.24
N ALA A 32 -15.92 -6.12 21.89
CA ALA A 32 -15.33 -5.28 22.90
C ALA A 32 -15.12 -6.10 24.17
N ASP A 33 -13.99 -6.79 24.26
CA ASP A 33 -13.41 -7.16 25.54
C ASP A 33 -12.51 -6.03 26.05
N ALA A 34 -12.57 -5.86 27.37
CA ALA A 34 -12.22 -4.71 28.19
C ALA A 34 -10.79 -4.13 28.00
N PRO A 35 -10.56 -2.87 28.45
CA PRO A 35 -9.44 -2.05 27.98
C PRO A 35 -8.14 -2.37 28.72
N THR A 36 -7.11 -2.78 27.98
CA THR A 36 -5.73 -2.60 28.41
C THR A 36 -5.35 -1.14 28.15
N PRO A 37 -5.05 -0.32 29.17
CA PRO A 37 -4.74 1.08 28.97
C PRO A 37 -3.34 1.20 28.36
N LEU A 38 -3.28 1.40 27.05
CA LEU A 38 -2.12 2.01 26.41
C LEU A 38 -2.08 3.49 26.82
N PRO A 39 -0.93 4.03 27.27
CA PRO A 39 -0.89 5.38 27.82
C PRO A 39 -1.04 6.41 26.71
N ILE A 40 -2.27 6.87 26.48
CA ILE A 40 -2.53 8.15 25.81
C ILE A 40 -2.32 9.23 26.87
N ARG A 41 -1.19 9.94 26.78
CA ARG A 41 -0.91 11.12 27.62
C ARG A 41 -1.95 12.20 27.31
N THR A 42 -2.96 12.31 28.16
CA THR A 42 -3.83 13.48 28.26
C THR A 42 -3.00 14.67 28.74
N GLY A 43 -2.92 15.73 27.92
CA GLY A 43 -2.36 17.00 28.32
C GLY A 43 -3.24 17.65 29.38
N CYS A 44 -2.71 17.78 30.60
CA CYS A 44 -3.32 18.56 31.67
C CYS A 44 -2.73 19.98 31.64
N GLY A 45 -3.61 20.98 31.76
CA GLY A 45 -3.30 22.39 31.56
C GLY A 45 -2.22 22.94 32.50
N GLY A 46 -1.35 23.76 31.93
CA GLY A 46 -0.41 24.61 32.64
C GLY A 46 -0.12 25.83 31.77
N SER A 47 -0.65 26.98 32.17
CA SER A 47 -0.42 28.28 31.55
C SER A 47 1.05 28.70 31.70
N GLY A 48 1.75 28.89 30.59
CA GLY A 48 3.05 29.54 30.50
C GLY A 48 3.37 29.91 29.04
N PRO A 49 4.03 31.05 28.76
CA PRO A 49 4.29 31.47 27.39
C PRO A 49 5.49 30.67 26.83
N TYR A 50 5.19 29.60 26.07
CA TYR A 50 6.22 28.79 25.42
C TYR A 50 6.39 29.21 23.95
N PRO A 51 7.62 29.30 23.42
CA PRO A 51 7.86 29.77 22.06
C PRO A 51 7.26 28.79 21.05
N GLN A 52 6.58 29.33 20.03
CA GLN A 52 6.01 28.62 18.88
C GLN A 52 6.94 27.48 18.44
N HIS A 53 6.58 26.24 18.79
CA HIS A 53 7.20 25.07 18.23
C HIS A 53 6.60 24.91 16.84
N ASP A 54 7.43 25.14 15.82
CA ASP A 54 7.09 24.77 14.44
C ASP A 54 6.54 23.34 14.45
N ILE A 55 5.32 23.21 13.95
CA ILE A 55 4.59 21.96 13.84
C ILE A 55 5.51 20.96 13.13
N VAL A 56 6.02 19.98 13.86
CA VAL A 56 6.84 18.89 13.33
C VAL A 56 5.92 18.04 12.45
N GLN A 57 5.76 18.46 11.21
CA GLN A 57 5.04 17.72 10.19
C GLN A 57 5.81 16.42 9.96
N THR A 58 5.20 15.30 10.34
CA THR A 58 5.75 13.97 10.12
C THR A 58 5.93 13.80 8.61
N PRO A 59 7.17 13.63 8.12
CA PRO A 59 7.39 13.71 6.70
C PRO A 59 6.87 12.45 5.99
N VAL A 60 5.91 12.66 5.09
CA VAL A 60 5.35 11.64 4.23
C VAL A 60 6.42 11.15 3.24
N THR A 61 6.59 9.83 3.14
CA THR A 61 7.51 9.17 2.21
C THR A 61 7.07 9.46 0.77
N PRO A 62 7.98 9.82 -0.16
CA PRO A 62 7.60 10.09 -1.54
C PRO A 62 7.16 8.80 -2.26
N VAL A 63 5.99 8.84 -2.89
CA VAL A 63 5.39 7.70 -3.63
C VAL A 63 5.40 7.94 -5.15
N SER A 64 5.83 9.12 -5.61
CA SER A 64 5.88 9.48 -7.04
C SER A 64 7.30 9.79 -7.53
N LEU A 65 7.53 9.59 -8.84
CA LEU A 65 8.80 9.89 -9.50
C LEU A 65 9.19 11.38 -9.37
N GLU A 66 8.20 12.28 -9.49
CA GLU A 66 8.40 13.72 -9.34
C GLU A 66 8.81 14.09 -7.91
N ALA A 67 8.19 13.47 -6.90
CA ALA A 67 8.54 13.68 -5.50
C ALA A 67 9.96 13.15 -5.20
N LEU A 68 10.37 12.04 -5.81
CA LEU A 68 11.73 11.51 -5.72
C LEU A 68 12.75 12.44 -6.39
N ALA A 69 12.47 12.94 -7.59
CA ALA A 69 13.32 13.89 -8.30
C ALA A 69 13.49 15.21 -7.53
N SER A 70 12.41 15.70 -6.91
CA SER A 70 12.45 16.85 -6.01
C SER A 70 13.33 16.58 -4.78
N LEU A 71 13.18 15.41 -4.14
CA LEU A 71 14.01 15.01 -3.01
C LEU A 71 15.50 14.94 -3.36
N LEU A 72 15.85 14.36 -4.52
CA LEU A 72 17.23 14.30 -5.00
C LEU A 72 17.83 15.69 -5.24
N THR A 73 17.04 16.60 -5.82
CA THR A 73 17.46 18.00 -6.01
C THR A 73 17.72 18.69 -4.67
N GLN A 74 16.84 18.48 -3.69
CA GLN A 74 16.99 19.03 -2.34
C GLN A 74 18.21 18.51 -1.58
N ILE A 75 18.57 17.23 -1.78
CA ILE A 75 19.78 16.63 -1.19
C ILE A 75 21.04 17.25 -1.82
N LYS A 76 21.05 17.43 -3.15
CA LYS A 76 22.19 18.00 -3.88
C LYS A 76 22.45 19.47 -3.58
N GLN A 77 21.38 20.23 -3.28
CA GLN A 77 21.45 21.67 -3.05
C GLN A 77 21.59 22.04 -1.56
N ASP A 78 21.60 21.05 -0.65
CA ASP A 78 21.70 21.32 0.78
C ASP A 78 23.10 21.90 1.11
N PRO A 79 23.19 23.13 1.67
CA PRO A 79 24.47 23.69 2.14
C PRO A 79 25.12 22.76 3.18
N HIS A 80 26.42 22.85 3.41
CA HIS A 80 27.12 22.02 4.42
C HIS A 80 27.39 22.85 5.68
N ASP A 81 26.37 23.02 6.51
CA ASP A 81 26.40 23.74 7.78
C ASP A 81 25.87 22.82 8.91
N GLU A 82 26.18 23.09 10.17
CA GLU A 82 25.88 22.17 11.28
C GLU A 82 24.37 21.86 11.43
N THR A 83 23.50 22.82 11.13
CA THR A 83 22.04 22.61 11.10
C THR A 83 21.57 21.86 9.86
N SER A 84 22.28 21.98 8.73
CA SER A 84 21.94 21.30 7.49
C SER A 84 22.38 19.83 7.50
N THR A 85 23.42 19.45 8.26
CA THR A 85 23.83 18.03 8.38
C THR A 85 22.67 17.13 8.84
N LYS A 86 21.92 17.56 9.87
CA LYS A 86 20.74 16.86 10.38
C LYS A 86 19.61 16.80 9.35
N ARG A 87 19.40 17.90 8.60
CA ARG A 87 18.42 17.96 7.51
C ARG A 87 18.80 16.99 6.40
N HIS A 88 20.06 17.02 5.95
CA HIS A 88 20.62 16.17 4.93
C HIS A 88 20.47 14.69 5.29
N GLN A 89 20.84 14.30 6.51
CA GLN A 89 20.66 12.93 7.01
C GLN A 89 19.19 12.49 6.94
N LYS A 90 18.25 13.36 7.34
CA LYS A 90 16.81 13.06 7.22
C LYS A 90 16.38 12.88 5.76
N LEU A 91 16.87 13.71 4.83
CA LEU A 91 16.53 13.58 3.41
C LEU A 91 17.10 12.28 2.81
N VAL A 92 18.33 11.91 3.16
CA VAL A 92 18.94 10.64 2.76
C VAL A 92 18.15 9.45 3.33
N GLN A 93 17.74 9.51 4.60
CA GLN A 93 16.91 8.46 5.20
C GLN A 93 15.57 8.31 4.49
N LYS A 94 14.91 9.41 4.09
CA LYS A 94 13.67 9.36 3.31
C LYS A 94 13.88 8.67 1.96
N LEU A 95 14.99 8.97 1.30
CA LEU A 95 15.33 8.36 0.02
C LEU A 95 15.57 6.86 0.18
N ALA A 96 16.30 6.45 1.22
CA ALA A 96 16.54 5.04 1.53
C ALA A 96 15.23 4.29 1.80
N ASN A 97 14.34 4.84 2.63
CA ASN A 97 13.05 4.24 2.93
C ASN A 97 12.16 4.14 1.68
N ALA A 98 12.16 5.17 0.82
CA ALA A 98 11.40 5.14 -0.43
C ALA A 98 11.94 4.06 -1.39
N ALA A 99 13.26 3.90 -1.47
CA ALA A 99 13.89 2.85 -2.27
C ALA A 99 13.54 1.45 -1.75
N GLU A 100 13.60 1.24 -0.44
CA GLU A 100 13.24 -0.04 0.19
C GLU A 100 11.79 -0.44 -0.12
N ILE A 101 10.84 0.50 0.04
CA ILE A 101 9.42 0.26 -0.29
C ILE A 101 9.28 -0.05 -1.78
N SER A 102 9.93 0.71 -2.66
CA SER A 102 9.87 0.47 -4.11
C SER A 102 10.40 -0.90 -4.48
N PHE A 103 11.51 -1.34 -3.88
CA PHE A 103 12.07 -2.66 -4.15
C PHE A 103 11.19 -3.79 -3.62
N ALA A 104 10.61 -3.61 -2.42
CA ALA A 104 9.68 -4.58 -1.85
C ALA A 104 8.43 -4.74 -2.73
N GLN A 105 7.85 -3.63 -3.21
CA GLN A 105 6.72 -3.65 -4.13
C GLN A 105 7.08 -4.35 -5.45
N GLN A 106 8.22 -4.00 -6.04
CA GLN A 106 8.68 -4.62 -7.28
C GLN A 106 8.87 -6.14 -7.14
N ALA A 107 9.42 -6.61 -6.01
CA ALA A 107 9.57 -8.04 -5.75
C ALA A 107 8.20 -8.75 -5.68
N LEU A 108 7.23 -8.16 -4.99
CA LEU A 108 5.87 -8.70 -4.89
C LEU A 108 5.17 -8.75 -6.26
N ASP A 109 5.30 -7.70 -7.07
CA ASP A 109 4.71 -7.66 -8.41
C ASP A 109 5.31 -8.75 -9.32
N GLN A 110 6.63 -8.95 -9.25
CA GLN A 110 7.31 -10.02 -9.99
C GLN A 110 6.85 -11.42 -9.57
N GLU A 111 6.67 -11.64 -8.27
CA GLU A 111 6.15 -12.91 -7.75
C GLU A 111 4.70 -13.15 -8.21
N LEU A 112 3.86 -12.11 -8.18
CA LEU A 112 2.48 -12.19 -8.65
C LEU A 112 2.42 -12.53 -10.14
N ASP A 113 3.20 -11.86 -10.97
CA ASP A 113 3.28 -12.14 -12.41
C ASP A 113 3.74 -13.57 -12.68
N LEU A 114 4.71 -14.09 -11.92
CA LEU A 114 5.16 -15.47 -12.02
C LEU A 114 4.04 -16.46 -11.68
N VAL A 115 3.32 -16.23 -10.59
CA VAL A 115 2.19 -17.08 -10.17
C VAL A 115 1.08 -17.06 -11.22
N LEU A 116 0.70 -15.88 -11.71
CA LEU A 116 -0.32 -15.72 -12.74
C LEU A 116 0.07 -16.41 -14.05
N SER A 117 1.34 -16.32 -14.44
CA SER A 117 1.89 -17.01 -15.61
C SER A 117 1.73 -18.53 -15.49
N LYS A 118 2.13 -19.11 -14.35
CA LYS A 118 1.99 -20.55 -14.07
C LYS A 118 0.53 -21.02 -14.15
N VAL A 119 -0.39 -20.29 -13.52
CA VAL A 119 -1.82 -20.61 -13.54
C VAL A 119 -2.40 -20.53 -14.95
N ASN A 120 -2.01 -19.52 -15.73
CA ASN A 120 -2.47 -19.35 -17.11
C ASN A 120 -1.97 -20.50 -18.01
N ASP A 121 -0.72 -20.92 -17.85
CA ASP A 121 -0.15 -22.03 -18.62
C ASP A 121 -0.79 -23.38 -18.27
N GLU A 122 -1.13 -23.61 -17.00
CA GLU A 122 -1.94 -24.75 -16.59
C GLU A 122 -3.33 -24.69 -17.25
N ALA A 123 -4.01 -23.55 -17.19
CA ALA A 123 -5.33 -23.36 -17.78
C ALA A 123 -5.33 -23.60 -19.30
N LYS A 124 -4.32 -23.11 -20.02
CA LYS A 124 -4.11 -23.39 -21.45
C LYS A 124 -3.93 -24.88 -21.70
N THR A 125 -3.12 -25.56 -20.89
CA THR A 125 -2.88 -27.00 -20.98
C THR A 125 -4.17 -27.79 -20.79
N ARG A 126 -4.97 -27.48 -19.75
CA ARG A 126 -6.27 -28.11 -19.50
C ARG A 126 -7.24 -27.92 -20.66
N ARG A 127 -7.30 -26.70 -21.22
CA ARG A 127 -8.15 -26.41 -22.39
C ARG A 127 -7.74 -27.23 -23.61
N LYS A 128 -6.44 -27.28 -23.92
CA LYS A 128 -5.90 -28.06 -25.04
C LYS A 128 -6.21 -29.55 -24.90
N THR A 129 -6.01 -30.12 -23.71
CA THR A 129 -6.32 -31.51 -23.41
C THR A 129 -7.81 -31.81 -23.57
N LYS A 130 -8.69 -30.94 -23.04
CA LYS A 130 -10.14 -31.08 -23.20
C LYS A 130 -10.56 -31.08 -24.68
N SER A 131 -10.01 -30.17 -25.49
CA SER A 131 -10.27 -30.12 -26.94
C SER A 131 -9.80 -31.39 -27.65
N LYS A 132 -8.62 -31.92 -27.29
CA LYS A 132 -8.08 -33.16 -27.86
C LYS A 132 -8.97 -34.37 -27.56
N ILE A 133 -9.46 -34.49 -26.33
CA ILE A 133 -10.36 -35.58 -25.92
C ILE A 133 -11.69 -35.47 -26.67
N LEU A 134 -12.29 -34.27 -26.73
CA LEU A 134 -13.56 -34.06 -27.42
C LEU A 134 -13.48 -34.30 -28.93
N GLY A 135 -12.36 -33.92 -29.56
CA GLY A 135 -12.13 -34.17 -30.99
C GLY A 135 -12.03 -35.65 -31.34
N LYS A 136 -11.49 -36.48 -30.44
CA LYS A 136 -11.41 -37.94 -30.64
C LYS A 136 -12.75 -38.66 -30.49
N ALA A 137 -13.68 -38.11 -29.71
CA ALA A 137 -14.99 -38.73 -29.45
C ALA A 137 -16.06 -38.38 -30.50
N ARG A 138 -15.77 -37.47 -31.42
CA ARG A 138 -16.67 -37.01 -32.49
C ARG A 138 -16.35 -37.59 -33.88
N GLY A 139 -15.33 -38.45 -33.97
CA GLY A 139 -14.92 -39.15 -35.19
C GLY A 139 -15.22 -40.64 -35.12
#